data_AF-A0A091U8X7-F1
#
_entry.id   AF-A0A091U8X7-F1
#
_cell.length_a   1.000
_cell.length_b   1.000
_cell.length_c   1.000
_cell.angle_alpha   90.00
_cell.angle_beta   90.00
_cell.angle_gamma   90.00
#
_symmetry.space_group_name_H-M   'P 1'
#
loop_
_entity.id
_entity.type
_entity.pdbx_description
1 polymer ?
#
loop_
_entity_poly.entity_id
_entity_poly.type
_entity_poly.pdbx_seq_one_letter_code
_entity_poly.pdbx_strand_id
1 'polypeptide(L)'
;MELVSTSVGKFTVDLFNKLNETNKGKNIFFSPWSISSALALTYLGAKGNTATEMAEVLHFTQAAGAESSSSVARPSRGRPKRRKMDPEHKQAEDIHAGFKELLTAINKPRSTYSLRGANRIYVEKTFPLLPRYIQLSKNYYKAEPHKVNFKTAPEQSRKEINTWVEKQTEGKIKNLLSSRDVTNSTMLILVNAIYFKAEWEVKFQAADTYLQPFRLSKNKTKPVKMMYMRHTFPVLIMETMNFKIIELPYVKQELSMFILLPDDIKDSTTGLEQLERELMYEKLSEWTDSKKMTKTLVDLYLPKFTMEERYDLSDNLKSMGMHSAFSSNADFSGMAENNNVLISKVFHKSFVAVDEKGTEAAAVTAVTVELTSVAVGHVLKFKVDHPFHFFIRHNKSKSILFFGRFCSPLE
;
A
#
# COMPACT_ATOMS: atom_id res chain seq x y z
N MET A 1 -11.56 -10.62 -6.28
CA MET A 1 -11.11 -9.25 -5.84
C MET A 1 -11.27 -8.93 -4.35
N GLU A 2 -12.43 -9.18 -3.72
CA GLU A 2 -12.71 -8.75 -2.33
C GLU A 2 -11.78 -9.40 -1.30
N LEU A 3 -11.56 -10.72 -1.40
CA LEU A 3 -10.65 -11.46 -0.52
C LEU A 3 -9.24 -10.85 -0.51
N VAL A 4 -8.66 -10.60 -1.68
CA VAL A 4 -7.33 -9.96 -1.81
C VAL A 4 -7.34 -8.55 -1.22
N SER A 5 -8.42 -7.79 -1.40
CA SER A 5 -8.50 -6.42 -0.87
C SER A 5 -8.52 -6.41 0.66
N THR A 6 -9.23 -7.36 1.27
CA THR A 6 -9.21 -7.60 2.72
C THR A 6 -7.84 -8.05 3.22
N SER A 7 -7.19 -8.99 2.53
CA SER A 7 -5.83 -9.45 2.88
C SER A 7 -4.82 -8.29 2.84
N VAL A 8 -4.85 -7.47 1.78
CA VAL A 8 -4.02 -6.28 1.64
C VAL A 8 -4.32 -5.28 2.77
N GLY A 9 -5.60 -5.10 3.12
CA GLY A 9 -6.02 -4.22 4.19
C GLY A 9 -5.49 -4.63 5.57
N LYS A 10 -5.59 -5.92 5.92
CA LYS A 10 -5.02 -6.47 7.15
C LYS A 10 -3.50 -6.34 7.20
N PHE A 11 -2.83 -6.75 6.13
CA PHE A 11 -1.39 -6.57 5.98
C PHE A 11 -0.95 -5.10 6.09
N THR A 12 -1.76 -4.16 5.62
CA THR A 12 -1.48 -2.72 5.74
C THR A 12 -1.33 -2.32 7.20
N VAL A 13 -2.26 -2.73 8.05
CA VAL A 13 -2.27 -2.36 9.47
C VAL A 13 -1.10 -3.04 10.20
N ASP A 14 -0.87 -4.33 9.96
CA ASP A 14 0.23 -5.05 10.60
C ASP A 14 1.60 -4.48 10.20
N LEU A 15 1.79 -4.19 8.92
CA LEU A 15 3.02 -3.57 8.44
C LEU A 15 3.18 -2.15 9.00
N PHE A 16 2.11 -1.36 9.05
CA PHE A 16 2.16 -0.04 9.65
C PHE A 16 2.59 -0.11 11.12
N ASN A 17 1.96 -0.99 11.92
CA ASN A 17 2.31 -1.19 13.32
C ASN A 17 3.78 -1.58 13.47
N LYS A 18 4.27 -2.49 12.62
CA LYS A 18 5.67 -2.92 12.60
C LYS A 18 6.64 -1.79 12.26
N LEU A 19 6.30 -0.96 11.26
CA LEU A 19 7.12 0.20 10.88
C LEU A 19 7.08 1.29 11.96
N ASN A 20 5.97 1.43 12.69
CA ASN A 20 5.79 2.42 13.73
C ASN A 20 6.70 2.18 14.95
N GLU A 21 7.03 0.91 15.25
CA GLU A 21 7.95 0.55 16.35
C GLU A 21 9.30 1.29 16.26
N THR A 22 9.83 1.47 15.04
CA THR A 22 11.14 2.08 14.79
C THR A 22 11.08 3.51 14.25
N ASN A 23 9.87 3.99 13.88
CA ASN A 23 9.67 5.30 13.25
C ASN A 23 8.76 6.23 14.05
N LYS A 24 8.69 6.09 15.39
CA LYS A 24 7.85 6.93 16.25
C LYS A 24 8.03 8.43 15.97
N GLY A 25 6.91 9.13 15.76
CA GLY A 25 6.89 10.57 15.48
C GLY A 25 7.45 10.99 14.11
N LYS A 26 7.83 10.03 13.26
CA LYS A 26 8.32 10.28 11.89
C LYS A 26 7.23 10.00 10.86
N ASN A 27 7.44 10.57 9.69
CA ASN A 27 6.68 10.22 8.50
C ASN A 27 6.81 8.72 8.22
N ILE A 28 5.70 8.11 7.79
CA ILE A 28 5.66 6.74 7.28
C ILE A 28 4.85 6.80 5.99
N PHE A 29 5.33 6.19 4.92
CA PHE A 29 4.58 6.14 3.67
C PHE A 29 4.96 4.91 2.87
N PHE A 30 3.98 4.07 2.55
CA PHE A 30 4.21 2.86 1.78
C PHE A 30 2.99 2.46 0.96
N SER A 31 3.20 1.57 -0.01
CA SER A 31 2.12 0.94 -0.79
C SER A 31 1.94 -0.52 -0.39
N PRO A 32 0.94 -0.82 0.47
CA PRO A 32 0.65 -2.20 0.86
C PRO A 32 0.25 -3.05 -0.35
N TRP A 33 -0.58 -2.50 -1.26
CA TRP A 33 -0.93 -3.16 -2.52
C TRP A 33 0.30 -3.62 -3.31
N SER A 34 1.28 -2.74 -3.46
CA SER A 34 2.48 -3.04 -4.24
C SER A 34 3.33 -4.11 -3.53
N ILE A 35 3.58 -3.94 -2.23
CA ILE A 35 4.37 -4.88 -1.42
C ILE A 35 3.72 -6.27 -1.42
N SER A 36 2.42 -6.36 -1.13
CA SER A 36 1.68 -7.63 -1.14
C SER A 36 1.73 -8.28 -2.52
N SER A 37 1.61 -7.53 -3.61
CA SER A 37 1.72 -8.07 -4.97
C SER A 37 3.11 -8.63 -5.27
N ALA A 38 4.17 -7.96 -4.82
CA ALA A 38 5.55 -8.44 -4.97
C ALA A 38 5.82 -9.70 -4.11
N LEU A 39 5.32 -9.74 -2.88
CA LEU A 39 5.45 -10.92 -2.03
C LEU A 39 4.58 -12.09 -2.51
N ALA A 40 3.42 -11.81 -3.13
CA ALA A 40 2.59 -12.81 -3.77
C ALA A 40 3.27 -13.43 -5.02
N LEU A 41 4.11 -12.66 -5.72
CA LEU A 41 4.96 -13.15 -6.81
C LEU A 41 6.01 -14.16 -6.31
N THR A 42 6.58 -13.95 -5.12
CA THR A 42 7.47 -14.94 -4.49
C THR A 42 6.70 -16.13 -3.92
N TYR A 43 5.55 -15.89 -3.29
CA TYR A 43 4.68 -16.93 -2.74
C TYR A 43 4.25 -17.96 -3.79
N LEU A 44 4.05 -17.52 -5.04
CA LEU A 44 3.77 -18.41 -6.18
C LEU A 44 4.79 -19.54 -6.34
N GLY A 45 6.06 -19.30 -5.96
CA GLY A 45 7.13 -20.29 -6.01
C GLY A 45 7.45 -20.94 -4.67
N ALA A 46 6.81 -20.52 -3.57
CA ALA A 46 7.05 -21.04 -2.23
C ALA A 46 6.33 -22.37 -2.00
N LYS A 47 6.91 -23.22 -1.14
CA LYS A 47 6.35 -24.51 -0.70
C LYS A 47 6.59 -24.72 0.80
N GLY A 48 5.96 -25.77 1.34
CA GLY A 48 6.10 -26.19 2.74
C GLY A 48 5.89 -25.03 3.73
N ASN A 49 6.70 -25.03 4.80
CA ASN A 49 6.63 -24.02 5.85
C ASN A 49 6.87 -22.59 5.34
N THR A 50 7.69 -22.41 4.30
CA THR A 50 7.92 -21.09 3.69
C THR A 50 6.62 -20.53 3.10
N ALA A 51 5.84 -21.35 2.41
CA ALA A 51 4.53 -20.93 1.90
C ALA A 51 3.55 -20.61 3.05
N THR A 52 3.50 -21.44 4.09
CA THR A 52 2.61 -21.24 5.23
C THR A 52 2.86 -19.91 5.93
N GLU A 53 4.11 -19.64 6.34
CA GLU A 53 4.47 -18.38 7.01
C GLU A 53 4.18 -17.16 6.11
N MET A 54 4.47 -17.26 4.81
CA MET A 54 4.15 -16.18 3.88
C MET A 54 2.65 -15.92 3.78
N ALA A 55 1.83 -16.98 3.72
CA ALA A 55 0.39 -16.86 3.62
C ALA A 55 -0.24 -16.29 4.89
N GLU A 56 0.29 -16.62 6.07
CA GLU A 56 -0.13 -16.06 7.36
C GLU A 56 0.18 -14.56 7.45
N VAL A 57 1.44 -14.17 7.20
CA VAL A 57 1.85 -12.75 7.27
C VAL A 57 1.10 -11.88 6.25
N LEU A 58 0.77 -12.43 5.08
CA LEU A 58 0.06 -11.72 4.02
C LEU A 58 -1.47 -11.85 4.11
N HIS A 59 -1.99 -12.56 5.11
CA HIS A 59 -3.42 -12.83 5.29
C HIS A 59 -4.08 -13.51 4.08
N PHE A 60 -3.37 -14.39 3.37
CA PHE A 60 -3.90 -15.15 2.23
C PHE A 60 -4.78 -16.33 2.65
N THR A 61 -4.61 -16.82 3.87
CA THR A 61 -5.47 -17.83 4.47
C THR A 61 -6.64 -17.15 5.17
N GLN A 62 -7.87 -17.36 4.68
CA GLN A 62 -9.02 -17.17 5.56
C GLN A 62 -9.02 -18.30 6.57
N ALA A 63 -9.10 -17.97 7.87
CA ALA A 63 -9.40 -18.93 8.91
C ALA A 63 -10.66 -19.72 8.49
N ALA A 64 -10.50 -21.00 8.17
CA ALA A 64 -11.57 -21.93 7.87
C ALA A 64 -12.42 -22.27 9.12
N GLY A 65 -12.79 -21.26 9.90
CA GLY A 65 -13.23 -21.42 11.29
C GLY A 65 -14.58 -20.78 11.64
N ALA A 66 -15.41 -20.39 10.67
CA ALA A 66 -16.70 -19.76 10.98
C ALA A 66 -17.96 -20.57 10.62
N GLU A 67 -17.88 -21.65 9.83
CA GLU A 67 -19.10 -22.40 9.43
C GLU A 67 -18.90 -23.92 9.29
N SER A 68 -18.45 -24.59 10.34
CA SER A 68 -18.62 -26.05 10.43
C SER A 68 -18.97 -26.52 11.83
N SER A 69 -20.08 -26.02 12.34
CA SER A 69 -20.82 -26.65 13.44
C SER A 69 -22.27 -26.86 13.03
N SER A 70 -22.52 -27.86 12.18
CA SER A 70 -23.73 -28.69 12.33
C SER A 70 -23.80 -29.83 11.31
N SER A 71 -24.39 -30.92 11.82
CA SER A 71 -24.97 -32.07 11.13
C SER A 71 -24.08 -33.32 10.95
N VAL A 72 -24.35 -34.24 11.86
CA VAL A 72 -24.07 -35.68 11.80
C VAL A 72 -24.97 -36.29 10.71
N ALA A 73 -24.39 -36.93 9.69
CA ALA A 73 -25.12 -37.86 8.83
C ALA A 73 -24.19 -38.96 8.26
N ARG A 74 -24.69 -40.21 8.31
CA ARG A 74 -24.06 -41.50 7.96
C ARG A 74 -23.58 -41.62 6.49
N PRO A 75 -22.62 -42.52 6.18
CA PRO A 75 -22.10 -42.69 4.82
C PRO A 75 -22.96 -43.64 3.97
N SER A 76 -23.20 -43.25 2.71
CA SER A 76 -23.64 -44.17 1.64
C SER A 76 -22.59 -44.29 0.54
N ARG A 77 -22.44 -45.51 0.02
CA ARG A 77 -21.41 -45.99 -0.93
C ARG A 77 -21.66 -45.49 -2.37
N GLY A 78 -20.57 -45.16 -3.07
CA GLY A 78 -20.40 -45.45 -4.51
C GLY A 78 -20.43 -44.28 -5.51
N ARG A 79 -19.24 -43.73 -5.87
CA ARG A 79 -18.87 -43.21 -7.21
C ARG A 79 -17.38 -42.82 -7.26
N PRO A 80 -16.70 -42.87 -8.43
CA PRO A 80 -15.24 -42.82 -8.52
C PRO A 80 -14.68 -41.43 -8.13
N LYS A 81 -13.65 -41.45 -7.27
CA LYS A 81 -12.92 -40.26 -6.81
C LYS A 81 -12.29 -39.54 -8.00
N ARG A 82 -12.86 -38.40 -8.42
CA ARG A 82 -12.05 -37.30 -8.96
C ARG A 82 -10.96 -37.03 -7.92
N ARG A 83 -9.68 -37.02 -8.31
CA ARG A 83 -8.56 -36.58 -7.46
C ARG A 83 -8.98 -35.24 -6.84
N LYS A 84 -9.33 -35.23 -5.55
CA LYS A 84 -9.55 -33.99 -4.80
C LYS A 84 -8.18 -33.33 -4.75
N MET A 85 -8.07 -32.21 -5.46
CA MET A 85 -6.93 -31.32 -5.36
C MET A 85 -6.81 -30.84 -3.91
N ASP A 86 -5.59 -30.78 -3.38
CA ASP A 86 -5.34 -30.41 -1.99
C ASP A 86 -5.95 -29.02 -1.69
N PRO A 87 -6.64 -28.80 -0.55
CA PRO A 87 -7.31 -27.53 -0.24
C PRO A 87 -6.36 -26.33 -0.29
N GLU A 88 -5.12 -26.50 0.16
CA GLU A 88 -4.07 -25.47 0.13
C GLU A 88 -3.72 -25.04 -1.30
N HIS A 89 -3.66 -26.01 -2.23
CA HIS A 89 -3.39 -25.74 -3.65
C HIS A 89 -4.53 -24.96 -4.32
N LYS A 90 -5.79 -25.18 -3.91
CA LYS A 90 -6.95 -24.47 -4.44
C LYS A 90 -7.02 -23.02 -3.93
N GLN A 91 -6.68 -22.80 -2.66
CA GLN A 91 -6.66 -21.46 -2.05
C GLN A 91 -5.52 -20.59 -2.62
N ALA A 92 -4.36 -21.20 -2.90
CA ALA A 92 -3.24 -20.52 -3.56
C ALA A 92 -3.53 -20.15 -5.03
N GLU A 93 -4.26 -20.97 -5.78
CA GLU A 93 -4.69 -20.58 -7.13
C GLU A 93 -5.71 -19.41 -7.10
N ASP A 94 -6.58 -19.39 -6.09
CA ASP A 94 -7.59 -18.36 -5.90
C ASP A 94 -6.96 -16.99 -5.55
N ILE A 95 -5.93 -16.95 -4.70
CA ILE A 95 -5.27 -15.68 -4.36
C ILE A 95 -4.58 -15.04 -5.58
N HIS A 96 -3.87 -15.83 -6.39
CA HIS A 96 -3.18 -15.33 -7.58
C HIS A 96 -4.15 -14.86 -8.67
N ALA A 97 -5.26 -15.57 -8.86
CA ALA A 97 -6.35 -15.12 -9.73
C ALA A 97 -6.93 -13.79 -9.23
N GLY A 98 -7.16 -13.66 -7.91
CA GLY A 98 -7.62 -12.42 -7.30
C GLY A 98 -6.67 -11.24 -7.50
N PHE A 99 -5.35 -11.46 -7.38
CA PHE A 99 -4.34 -10.42 -7.68
C PHE A 99 -4.38 -10.02 -9.15
N LYS A 100 -4.54 -10.97 -10.07
CA LYS A 100 -4.66 -10.69 -11.51
C LYS A 100 -5.88 -9.84 -11.84
N GLU A 101 -7.04 -10.16 -11.25
CA GLU A 101 -8.26 -9.37 -11.40
C GLU A 101 -8.06 -7.95 -10.87
N LEU A 102 -7.51 -7.82 -9.66
CA LEU A 102 -7.32 -6.53 -9.01
C LEU A 102 -6.29 -5.67 -9.74
N LEU A 103 -5.17 -6.24 -10.19
CA LEU A 103 -4.16 -5.58 -11.02
C LEU A 103 -4.77 -5.10 -12.35
N THR A 104 -5.65 -5.90 -12.95
CA THR A 104 -6.37 -5.52 -14.19
C THR A 104 -7.38 -4.41 -13.94
N ALA A 105 -8.04 -4.42 -12.77
CA ALA A 105 -9.00 -3.39 -12.39
C ALA A 105 -8.34 -2.04 -12.11
N ILE A 106 -7.16 -2.04 -11.46
CA ILE A 106 -6.41 -0.84 -11.10
C ILE A 106 -5.67 -0.25 -12.31
N ASN A 107 -5.02 -1.09 -13.13
CA ASN A 107 -4.20 -0.61 -14.26
C ASN A 107 -4.99 -0.56 -15.59
N LYS A 108 -6.23 -0.06 -15.56
CA LYS A 108 -7.04 0.06 -16.78
C LYS A 108 -6.46 1.12 -17.72
N PRO A 109 -6.32 0.87 -19.03
CA PRO A 109 -5.71 1.81 -19.98
C PRO A 109 -6.40 3.18 -20.13
N ARG A 110 -7.63 3.35 -19.60
CA ARG A 110 -8.43 4.59 -19.68
C ARG A 110 -8.77 5.17 -18.30
N SER A 111 -8.00 4.81 -17.27
CA SER A 111 -8.11 5.45 -15.96
C SER A 111 -7.74 6.93 -16.05
N THR A 112 -8.35 7.75 -15.18
CA THR A 112 -8.03 9.19 -15.08
C THR A 112 -6.83 9.46 -14.15
N TYR A 113 -6.26 8.39 -13.61
CA TYR A 113 -5.05 8.39 -12.81
C TYR A 113 -3.98 7.53 -13.46
N SER A 114 -2.72 7.81 -13.12
CA SER A 114 -1.55 7.03 -13.47
C SER A 114 -0.99 6.38 -12.20
N LEU A 115 -1.03 5.05 -12.15
CA LEU A 115 -0.33 4.26 -11.15
C LEU A 115 0.82 3.53 -11.83
N ARG A 116 2.05 3.98 -11.59
CA ARG A 116 3.26 3.39 -12.18
C ARG A 116 4.00 2.60 -11.10
N GLY A 117 3.93 1.28 -11.21
CA GLY A 117 4.64 0.35 -10.33
C GLY A 117 5.78 -0.35 -11.07
N ALA A 118 6.95 -0.38 -10.44
CA ALA A 118 8.12 -1.15 -10.82
C ALA A 118 8.27 -2.32 -9.84
N ASN A 119 7.53 -3.39 -10.10
CA ASN A 119 7.50 -4.59 -9.26
C ASN A 119 8.19 -5.74 -9.99
N ARG A 120 9.33 -6.21 -9.46
CA ARG A 120 10.11 -7.27 -10.10
C ARG A 120 10.94 -8.04 -9.09
N ILE A 121 11.09 -9.34 -9.38
CA ILE A 121 12.04 -10.21 -8.70
C ILE A 121 13.33 -10.25 -9.50
N TYR A 122 14.45 -9.99 -8.85
CA TYR A 122 15.79 -10.15 -9.41
C TYR A 122 16.46 -11.37 -8.77
N VAL A 123 16.90 -12.32 -9.57
CA VAL A 123 17.50 -13.58 -9.11
C VAL A 123 18.92 -13.69 -9.66
N GLU A 124 19.85 -14.23 -8.87
CA GLU A 124 21.19 -14.55 -9.34
C GLU A 124 21.13 -15.50 -10.56
N LYS A 125 21.86 -15.16 -11.61
CA LYS A 125 21.78 -15.79 -12.94
C LYS A 125 22.07 -17.28 -12.93
N THR A 126 22.85 -17.77 -11.96
CA THR A 126 23.20 -19.20 -11.84
C THR A 126 22.01 -20.07 -11.44
N PHE A 127 20.91 -19.52 -10.95
CA PHE A 127 19.74 -20.31 -10.56
C PHE A 127 18.87 -20.66 -11.79
N PRO A 128 18.59 -21.97 -12.03
CA PRO A 128 17.67 -22.40 -13.07
C PRO A 128 16.23 -22.18 -12.60
N LEU A 129 15.54 -21.19 -13.18
CA LEU A 129 14.14 -20.91 -12.90
C LEU A 129 13.24 -21.87 -13.67
N LEU A 130 12.20 -22.37 -13.01
CA LEU A 130 11.25 -23.29 -13.62
C LEU A 130 10.42 -22.57 -14.70
N PRO A 131 10.28 -23.15 -15.92
CA PRO A 131 9.46 -22.56 -16.98
C PRO A 131 8.01 -22.32 -16.55
N ARG A 132 7.46 -23.21 -15.73
CA ARG A 132 6.12 -23.08 -15.17
C ARG A 132 5.99 -21.85 -14.29
N TYR A 133 6.96 -21.56 -13.43
CA TYR A 133 6.97 -20.38 -12.59
C TYR A 133 6.94 -19.10 -13.43
N ILE A 134 7.86 -18.99 -14.41
CA ILE A 134 7.92 -17.84 -15.32
C ILE A 134 6.59 -17.62 -16.05
N GLN A 135 5.96 -18.70 -16.55
CA GLN A 135 4.67 -18.63 -17.22
C GLN A 135 3.58 -18.08 -16.29
N LEU A 136 3.51 -18.57 -15.05
CA LEU A 136 2.52 -18.13 -14.07
C LEU A 136 2.76 -16.67 -13.62
N SER A 137 4.02 -16.26 -13.41
CA SER A 137 4.36 -14.87 -13.09
C SER A 137 3.89 -13.90 -14.18
N LYS A 138 4.10 -14.25 -15.46
CA LYS A 138 3.58 -13.48 -16.60
C LYS A 138 2.05 -13.44 -16.62
N ASN A 139 1.42 -14.58 -16.41
CA ASN A 139 -0.03 -14.73 -16.52
C ASN A 139 -0.82 -13.99 -15.44
N TYR A 140 -0.34 -14.02 -14.20
CA TYR A 140 -1.05 -13.41 -13.06
C TYR A 140 -0.63 -11.96 -12.82
N TYR A 141 0.64 -11.63 -12.97
CA TYR A 141 1.18 -10.34 -12.52
C TYR A 141 1.75 -9.48 -13.64
N LYS A 142 1.78 -9.98 -14.88
CA LYS A 142 2.44 -9.31 -16.02
C LYS A 142 3.90 -8.98 -15.71
N ALA A 143 4.54 -9.78 -14.86
CA ALA A 143 5.91 -9.59 -14.41
C ALA A 143 6.72 -10.84 -14.71
N GLU A 144 7.95 -10.64 -15.19
CA GLU A 144 8.92 -11.71 -15.41
C GLU A 144 10.09 -11.53 -14.43
N PRO A 145 10.50 -12.59 -13.72
CA PRO A 145 11.73 -12.56 -12.92
C PRO A 145 12.93 -12.28 -13.82
N HIS A 146 13.84 -11.43 -13.35
CA HIS A 146 15.00 -11.01 -14.14
C HIS A 146 16.28 -11.58 -13.53
N LYS A 147 17.11 -12.21 -14.37
CA LYS A 147 18.38 -12.79 -13.93
C LYS A 147 19.49 -11.74 -13.98
N VAL A 148 20.26 -11.62 -12.91
CA VAL A 148 21.39 -10.68 -12.77
C VAL A 148 22.61 -11.36 -12.17
N ASN A 149 23.78 -10.73 -12.25
CA ASN A 149 25.04 -11.32 -11.82
C ASN A 149 25.52 -10.71 -10.50
N PHE A 150 24.87 -11.04 -9.40
CA PHE A 150 25.28 -10.63 -8.07
C PHE A 150 26.64 -11.21 -7.67
N LYS A 151 26.91 -12.49 -8.00
CA LYS A 151 28.13 -13.19 -7.59
C LYS A 151 29.43 -12.54 -8.07
N THR A 152 29.53 -12.21 -9.36
CA THR A 152 30.78 -11.67 -9.93
C THR A 152 30.69 -10.21 -10.39
N ALA A 153 29.49 -9.61 -10.42
CA ALA A 153 29.30 -8.22 -10.82
C ALA A 153 28.17 -7.51 -10.03
N PRO A 154 28.23 -7.47 -8.68
CA PRO A 154 27.15 -6.93 -7.84
C PRO A 154 26.87 -5.44 -8.12
N GLU A 155 27.91 -4.62 -8.28
CA GLU A 155 27.74 -3.19 -8.59
C GLU A 155 27.09 -2.95 -9.96
N GLN A 156 27.40 -3.78 -10.97
CA GLN A 156 26.75 -3.69 -12.27
C GLN A 156 25.27 -4.06 -12.15
N SER A 157 24.96 -5.14 -11.43
CA SER A 157 23.58 -5.57 -11.18
C SER A 157 22.78 -4.50 -10.43
N ARG A 158 23.40 -3.84 -9.43
CA ARG A 158 22.79 -2.72 -8.71
C ARG A 158 22.44 -1.55 -9.63
N LYS A 159 23.37 -1.14 -10.51
CA LYS A 159 23.15 -0.05 -11.49
C LYS A 159 22.04 -0.40 -12.49
N GLU A 160 22.02 -1.64 -12.98
CA GLU A 160 20.98 -2.15 -13.87
C GLU A 160 19.59 -2.07 -13.22
N ILE A 161 19.46 -2.56 -11.98
CA ILE A 161 18.21 -2.51 -11.22
C ILE A 161 17.73 -1.06 -11.03
N ASN A 162 18.62 -0.15 -10.59
CA ASN A 162 18.28 1.25 -10.39
C ASN A 162 17.84 1.94 -11.69
N THR A 163 18.54 1.69 -12.79
CA THR A 163 18.20 2.25 -14.10
C THR A 163 16.83 1.77 -14.57
N TRP A 164 16.52 0.48 -14.36
CA TRP A 164 15.22 -0.07 -14.68
C TRP A 164 14.11 0.57 -13.83
N VAL A 165 14.31 0.70 -12.51
CA VAL A 165 13.34 1.33 -11.61
C VAL A 165 13.08 2.80 -12.00
N GLU A 166 14.15 3.56 -12.26
CA GLU A 166 14.04 4.96 -12.67
C GLU A 166 13.22 5.09 -13.96
N LYS A 167 13.47 4.21 -14.95
CA LYS A 167 12.70 4.18 -16.20
C LYS A 167 11.22 3.84 -15.98
N GLN A 168 10.92 2.83 -15.17
CA GLN A 168 9.52 2.41 -14.91
C GLN A 168 8.73 3.45 -14.11
N THR A 169 9.42 4.30 -13.35
CA THR A 169 8.81 5.34 -12.49
C THR A 169 8.94 6.74 -13.10
N GLU A 170 9.18 6.82 -14.41
CA GLU A 170 9.26 8.10 -15.15
C GLU A 170 10.28 9.09 -14.54
N GLY A 171 11.38 8.56 -14.00
CA GLY A 171 12.45 9.35 -13.38
C GLY A 171 12.19 9.77 -11.93
N LYS A 172 11.03 9.41 -11.34
CA LYS A 172 10.64 9.84 -9.98
C LYS A 172 11.36 9.08 -8.88
N ILE A 173 11.59 7.77 -9.08
CA ILE A 173 12.29 6.95 -8.09
C ILE A 173 13.69 6.63 -8.60
N LYS A 174 14.67 7.33 -8.03
CA LYS A 174 16.09 7.14 -8.31
C LYS A 174 16.79 6.41 -7.18
N ASN A 175 17.90 5.75 -7.51
CA ASN A 175 18.82 5.14 -6.55
C ASN A 175 18.10 4.30 -5.47
N LEU A 176 17.19 3.42 -5.88
CA LEU A 176 16.50 2.51 -4.96
C LEU A 176 17.49 1.69 -4.14
N LEU A 177 18.54 1.19 -4.79
CA LEU A 177 19.62 0.43 -4.18
C LEU A 177 20.88 1.30 -4.04
N SER A 178 21.32 1.47 -2.80
CA SER A 178 22.61 2.01 -2.39
C SER A 178 23.74 0.98 -2.61
N SER A 179 24.99 1.43 -2.58
CA SER A 179 26.17 0.57 -2.77
C SER A 179 26.34 -0.52 -1.72
N ARG A 180 25.61 -0.46 -0.59
CA ARG A 180 25.67 -1.46 0.48
C ARG A 180 24.57 -2.52 0.39
N ASP A 181 23.60 -2.34 -0.50
CA ASP A 181 22.40 -3.17 -0.57
C ASP A 181 22.59 -4.48 -1.35
N VAL A 182 23.63 -4.56 -2.17
CA VAL A 182 23.90 -5.69 -3.05
C VAL A 182 25.31 -6.19 -2.84
N THR A 183 25.45 -7.48 -2.56
CA THR A 183 26.72 -8.17 -2.29
C THR A 183 26.88 -9.39 -3.20
N ASN A 184 28.07 -9.99 -3.23
CA ASN A 184 28.32 -11.25 -3.93
C ASN A 184 27.55 -12.47 -3.34
N SER A 185 27.03 -12.35 -2.12
CA SER A 185 26.18 -13.36 -1.46
C SER A 185 24.69 -13.17 -1.73
N THR A 186 24.30 -12.11 -2.45
CA THR A 186 22.90 -11.85 -2.78
C THR A 186 22.37 -12.91 -3.75
N MET A 187 21.21 -13.50 -3.42
CA MET A 187 20.58 -14.56 -4.21
C MET A 187 19.31 -14.07 -4.91
N LEU A 188 18.44 -13.39 -4.17
CA LEU A 188 17.16 -12.89 -4.67
C LEU A 188 16.81 -11.57 -3.99
N ILE A 189 16.50 -10.55 -4.81
CA ILE A 189 15.99 -9.27 -4.35
C ILE A 189 14.58 -9.06 -4.92
N LEU A 190 13.64 -8.69 -4.04
CA LEU A 190 12.36 -8.14 -4.46
C LEU A 190 12.48 -6.63 -4.51
N VAL A 191 12.19 -6.08 -5.69
CA VAL A 191 12.15 -4.65 -5.92
C VAL A 191 10.71 -4.21 -6.08
N ASN A 192 10.33 -3.27 -5.23
CA ASN A 192 9.02 -2.65 -5.24
C ASN A 192 9.17 -1.13 -5.21
N ALA A 193 8.93 -0.47 -6.34
CA ALA A 193 8.93 0.98 -6.40
C ALA A 193 7.64 1.46 -7.06
N ILE A 194 6.92 2.37 -6.42
CA ILE A 194 5.61 2.78 -6.92
C ILE A 194 5.39 4.28 -6.78
N TYR A 195 4.87 4.83 -7.87
CA TYR A 195 4.56 6.23 -8.05
C TYR A 195 3.09 6.36 -8.44
N PHE A 196 2.42 7.35 -7.84
CA PHE A 196 1.01 7.61 -8.08
C PHE A 196 0.76 9.05 -8.48
N LYS A 197 -0.12 9.23 -9.46
CA LYS A 197 -0.58 10.51 -9.96
C LYS A 197 -2.07 10.47 -10.28
N ALA A 198 -2.83 11.41 -9.77
CA ALA A 198 -4.27 11.55 -10.03
C ALA A 198 -4.72 12.98 -9.74
N GLU A 199 -5.74 13.47 -10.44
CA GLU A 199 -6.33 14.79 -10.19
C GLU A 199 -7.51 14.71 -9.23
N TRP A 200 -7.65 15.70 -8.34
CA TRP A 200 -8.83 15.85 -7.48
C TRP A 200 -10.09 15.99 -8.35
N GLU A 201 -11.21 15.43 -7.89
CA GLU A 201 -12.51 15.71 -8.51
C GLU A 201 -12.84 17.20 -8.43
N VAL A 202 -12.53 17.80 -7.28
CA VAL A 202 -12.63 19.25 -7.04
C VAL A 202 -11.25 19.77 -6.64
N LYS A 203 -10.70 20.66 -7.46
CA LYS A 203 -9.33 21.19 -7.30
C LYS A 203 -9.33 22.38 -6.36
N PHE A 204 -8.24 22.51 -5.59
CA PHE A 204 -7.96 23.73 -4.84
C PHE A 204 -7.54 24.84 -5.81
N GLN A 205 -7.82 26.09 -5.45
CA GLN A 205 -7.31 27.23 -6.19
C GLN A 205 -5.94 27.62 -5.64
N ALA A 206 -4.95 27.79 -6.52
CA ALA A 206 -3.60 28.19 -6.11
C ALA A 206 -3.57 29.56 -5.42
N ALA A 207 -4.51 30.46 -5.76
CA ALA A 207 -4.67 31.75 -5.10
C ALA A 207 -5.07 31.62 -3.62
N ASP A 208 -5.73 30.52 -3.25
CA ASP A 208 -6.18 30.24 -1.89
C ASP A 208 -5.15 29.41 -1.09
N THR A 209 -3.92 29.30 -1.59
CA THR A 209 -2.82 28.60 -0.91
C THR A 209 -1.84 29.59 -0.28
N TYR A 210 -1.76 29.59 1.04
CA TYR A 210 -0.95 30.54 1.80
C TYR A 210 -0.18 29.86 2.93
N LEU A 211 0.84 30.55 3.46
CA LEU A 211 1.62 30.01 4.57
C LEU A 211 0.76 29.99 5.84
N GLN A 212 0.66 28.83 6.46
CA GLN A 212 0.05 28.65 7.79
C GLN A 212 0.94 27.77 8.67
N PRO A 213 0.84 27.90 10.01
CA PRO A 213 1.56 27.01 10.91
C PRO A 213 0.99 25.59 10.86
N PHE A 214 1.87 24.61 10.70
CA PHE A 214 1.62 23.19 10.97
C PHE A 214 2.25 22.85 12.33
N ARG A 215 1.42 22.37 13.26
CA ARG A 215 1.78 22.02 14.63
C ARG A 215 2.39 20.63 14.63
N LEU A 216 3.69 20.54 14.88
CA LEU A 216 4.41 19.26 15.01
C LEU A 216 4.17 18.63 16.40
N SER A 217 3.94 19.49 17.40
CA SER A 217 3.52 19.16 18.76
C SER A 217 2.88 20.41 19.38
N LYS A 218 2.39 20.33 20.63
CA LYS A 218 1.81 21.48 21.34
C LYS A 218 2.69 22.75 21.33
N ASN A 219 4.01 22.58 21.35
CA ASN A 219 4.96 23.70 21.50
C ASN A 219 5.80 23.97 20.25
N LYS A 220 5.67 23.17 19.19
CA LYS A 220 6.49 23.28 17.99
C LYS A 220 5.62 23.41 16.75
N THR A 221 5.85 24.45 15.97
CA THR A 221 5.17 24.67 14.70
C THR A 221 6.19 24.89 13.58
N LYS A 222 5.79 24.62 12.34
CA LYS A 222 6.56 24.91 11.13
C LYS A 222 5.62 25.48 10.07
N PRO A 223 6.00 26.57 9.36
CA PRO A 223 5.17 27.09 8.29
C PRO A 223 5.09 26.08 7.14
N VAL A 224 3.87 25.89 6.61
CA VAL A 224 3.60 25.08 5.42
C VAL A 224 2.71 25.85 4.45
N LYS A 225 2.79 25.52 3.16
CA LYS A 225 1.79 25.98 2.18
C LYS A 225 0.50 25.20 2.45
N MET A 226 -0.49 25.88 3.00
CA MET A 226 -1.79 25.33 3.35
C MET A 226 -2.78 25.69 2.25
N MET A 227 -3.27 24.69 1.54
CA MET A 227 -4.30 24.84 0.51
C MET A 227 -5.67 24.97 1.19
N TYR A 228 -6.55 25.79 0.64
CA TYR A 228 -7.90 26.00 1.17
C TYR A 228 -8.97 25.82 0.10
N MET A 229 -10.09 25.21 0.48
CA MET A 229 -11.32 25.28 -0.30
C MET A 229 -12.55 25.12 0.61
N ARG A 230 -13.69 25.62 0.16
CA ARG A 230 -15.01 25.33 0.74
C ARG A 230 -15.81 24.46 -0.21
N HIS A 231 -16.15 23.25 0.20
CA HIS A 231 -16.97 22.35 -0.62
C HIS A 231 -17.64 21.26 0.24
N THR A 232 -18.55 20.49 -0.36
CA THR A 232 -19.22 19.39 0.31
C THR A 232 -18.44 18.10 0.17
N PHE A 233 -18.08 17.45 1.29
CA PHE A 233 -17.35 16.19 1.31
C PHE A 233 -18.06 15.15 2.19
N PRO A 234 -17.88 13.84 1.93
CA PRO A 234 -18.20 12.81 2.90
C PRO A 234 -17.28 12.94 4.12
N VAL A 235 -17.89 13.04 5.30
CA VAL A 235 -17.18 13.18 6.58
C VAL A 235 -17.75 12.21 7.61
N LEU A 236 -16.85 11.62 8.41
CA LEU A 236 -17.19 10.94 9.66
C LEU A 236 -16.59 11.73 10.82
N ILE A 237 -17.38 12.00 11.86
CA ILE A 237 -16.90 12.55 13.13
C ILE A 237 -17.01 11.43 14.17
N MET A 238 -15.88 11.05 14.77
CA MET A 238 -15.80 9.98 15.75
C MET A 238 -15.57 10.57 17.14
N GLU A 239 -16.66 10.92 17.82
CA GLU A 239 -16.62 11.55 19.15
C GLU A 239 -15.98 10.66 20.21
N THR A 240 -16.18 9.33 20.13
CA THR A 240 -15.65 8.37 21.12
C THR A 240 -14.13 8.26 21.11
N MET A 241 -13.49 8.54 19.98
CA MET A 241 -12.03 8.48 19.80
C MET A 241 -11.40 9.85 19.49
N ASN A 242 -12.20 10.92 19.49
CA ASN A 242 -11.79 12.30 19.19
C ASN A 242 -10.99 12.43 17.88
N PHE A 243 -11.54 11.95 16.77
CA PHE A 243 -10.98 12.18 15.44
C PHE A 243 -12.06 12.36 14.39
N LYS A 244 -11.68 12.90 13.23
CA LYS A 244 -12.53 13.08 12.06
C LYS A 244 -11.89 12.43 10.84
N ILE A 245 -12.72 11.90 9.94
CA ILE A 245 -12.30 11.40 8.64
C ILE A 245 -12.98 12.21 7.55
N ILE A 246 -12.20 12.65 6.57
CA ILE A 246 -12.73 13.23 5.32
C ILE A 246 -12.33 12.36 4.13
N GLU A 247 -13.26 12.15 3.20
CA GLU A 247 -13.01 11.54 1.90
C GLU A 247 -12.83 12.64 0.83
N LEU A 248 -11.71 12.59 0.13
CA LEU A 248 -11.37 13.46 -1.01
C LEU A 248 -11.36 12.62 -2.29
N PRO A 249 -12.43 12.65 -3.09
CA PRO A 249 -12.49 11.89 -4.33
C PRO A 249 -11.52 12.43 -5.39
N TYR A 250 -10.93 11.53 -6.15
CA TYR A 250 -10.25 11.87 -7.41
C TYR A 250 -11.27 11.89 -8.56
N VAL A 251 -10.87 12.41 -9.72
CA VAL A 251 -11.69 12.43 -10.94
C VAL A 251 -12.34 11.07 -11.20
N LYS A 252 -13.63 11.08 -11.56
CA LYS A 252 -14.50 9.89 -11.75
C LYS A 252 -14.72 9.01 -10.51
N GLN A 253 -14.21 9.42 -9.34
CA GLN A 253 -14.38 8.72 -8.07
C GLN A 253 -13.91 7.24 -8.11
N GLU A 254 -12.99 6.90 -9.02
CA GLU A 254 -12.38 5.55 -9.06
C GLU A 254 -11.46 5.33 -7.86
N LEU A 255 -10.82 6.41 -7.39
CA LEU A 255 -9.98 6.46 -6.22
C LEU A 255 -10.47 7.58 -5.29
N SER A 256 -10.18 7.45 -4.00
CA SER A 256 -10.31 8.53 -3.02
C SER A 256 -9.11 8.55 -2.07
N MET A 257 -8.71 9.74 -1.63
CA MET A 257 -7.85 9.91 -0.47
C MET A 257 -8.71 10.07 0.77
N PHE A 258 -8.37 9.36 1.83
CA PHE A 258 -8.96 9.53 3.15
C PHE A 258 -7.94 10.18 4.06
N ILE A 259 -8.36 11.15 4.85
CA ILE A 259 -7.53 11.77 5.88
C ILE A 259 -8.19 11.52 7.22
N LEU A 260 -7.49 10.86 8.14
CA LEU A 260 -7.89 10.68 9.53
C LEU A 260 -7.10 11.67 10.37
N LEU A 261 -7.83 12.62 10.94
CA LEU A 261 -7.29 13.75 11.69
C LEU A 261 -7.79 13.68 13.14
N PRO A 262 -6.92 13.48 14.15
CA PRO A 262 -7.28 13.70 15.55
C PRO A 262 -7.90 15.08 15.77
N ASP A 263 -8.75 15.24 16.77
CA ASP A 263 -9.38 16.54 17.01
C ASP A 263 -8.36 17.61 17.45
N ASP A 264 -7.33 17.21 18.21
CA ASP A 264 -6.25 18.09 18.63
C ASP A 264 -5.00 17.34 19.12
N ILE A 265 -3.87 18.05 19.22
CA ILE A 265 -2.66 17.56 19.91
C ILE A 265 -2.74 17.93 21.40
N LYS A 266 -2.94 16.94 22.27
CA LYS A 266 -3.10 17.18 23.72
C LYS A 266 -1.78 17.38 24.47
N ASP A 267 -0.67 16.87 23.95
CA ASP A 267 0.63 16.82 24.65
C ASP A 267 1.83 17.06 23.69
N SER A 268 3.02 16.62 24.07
CA SER A 268 4.24 16.72 23.25
C SER A 268 4.35 15.66 22.16
N THR A 269 3.34 14.78 22.01
CA THR A 269 3.30 13.71 21.02
C THR A 269 2.55 14.15 19.75
N THR A 270 2.14 13.20 18.90
CA THR A 270 1.50 13.49 17.62
C THR A 270 -0.03 13.65 17.72
N GLY A 271 -0.64 13.15 18.80
CA GLY A 271 -2.10 13.05 18.94
C GLY A 271 -2.70 11.83 18.24
N LEU A 272 -1.91 11.08 17.47
CA LEU A 272 -2.33 9.89 16.72
C LEU A 272 -2.30 8.62 17.58
N GLU A 273 -1.72 8.66 18.78
CA GLU A 273 -1.39 7.46 19.56
C GLU A 273 -2.64 6.66 19.95
N GLN A 274 -3.76 7.34 20.23
CA GLN A 274 -5.03 6.64 20.49
C GLN A 274 -5.57 5.97 19.23
N LEU A 275 -5.52 6.67 18.09
CA LEU A 275 -5.95 6.14 16.80
C LEU A 275 -5.09 4.95 16.38
N GLU A 276 -3.77 5.05 16.52
CA GLU A 276 -2.80 4.01 16.16
C GLU A 276 -2.94 2.74 17.02
N ARG A 277 -3.21 2.89 18.33
CA ARG A 277 -3.44 1.72 19.22
C ARG A 277 -4.70 0.94 18.85
N GLU A 278 -5.73 1.65 18.41
CA GLU A 278 -7.04 1.06 18.09
C GLU A 278 -7.17 0.69 16.61
N LEU A 279 -6.15 0.99 15.79
CA LEU A 279 -6.20 0.80 14.35
C LEU A 279 -6.21 -0.70 14.02
N MET A 280 -7.35 -1.16 13.53
CA MET A 280 -7.55 -2.49 12.94
C MET A 280 -8.18 -2.33 11.56
N TYR A 281 -7.95 -3.28 10.65
CA TYR A 281 -8.50 -3.19 9.30
C TYR A 281 -10.03 -3.15 9.32
N GLU A 282 -10.66 -3.96 10.17
CA GLU A 282 -12.12 -4.03 10.31
C GLU A 282 -12.70 -2.67 10.72
N LYS A 283 -12.06 -2.01 11.68
CA LYS A 283 -12.41 -0.65 12.12
C LYS A 283 -12.19 0.37 11.02
N LEU A 284 -11.03 0.36 10.36
CA LEU A 284 -10.71 1.27 9.26
C LEU A 284 -11.71 1.12 8.08
N SER A 285 -12.08 -0.12 7.76
CA SER A 285 -13.07 -0.45 6.75
C SER A 285 -14.47 0.03 7.15
N GLU A 286 -14.87 -0.16 8.41
CA GLU A 286 -16.15 0.34 8.93
C GLU A 286 -16.21 1.87 8.88
N TRP A 287 -15.19 2.55 9.41
CA TRP A 287 -15.15 4.02 9.49
C TRP A 287 -15.16 4.69 8.11
N THR A 288 -14.70 3.99 7.08
CA THR A 288 -14.64 4.51 5.71
C THR A 288 -15.66 3.87 4.77
N ASP A 289 -16.69 3.22 5.34
CA ASP A 289 -17.87 2.80 4.62
C ASP A 289 -18.75 4.02 4.30
N SER A 290 -19.21 4.11 3.06
CA SER A 290 -20.03 5.23 2.58
C SER A 290 -21.33 5.42 3.38
N LYS A 291 -21.84 4.37 4.03
CA LYS A 291 -23.06 4.44 4.87
C LYS A 291 -22.80 5.13 6.22
N LYS A 292 -21.54 5.20 6.66
CA LYS A 292 -21.14 5.85 7.92
C LYS A 292 -20.71 7.31 7.70
N MET A 293 -20.47 7.73 6.47
CA MET A 293 -20.00 9.07 6.14
C MET A 293 -21.15 9.96 5.67
N THR A 294 -21.21 11.18 6.20
CA THR A 294 -22.26 12.17 5.91
C THR A 294 -21.71 13.27 5.00
N LYS A 295 -22.43 13.59 3.93
CA LYS A 295 -22.12 14.74 3.07
C LYS A 295 -22.28 16.03 3.87
N THR A 296 -21.18 16.73 4.09
CA THR A 296 -21.10 17.90 4.97
C THR A 296 -20.42 19.04 4.23
N LEU A 297 -20.91 20.28 4.38
CA LEU A 297 -20.23 21.48 3.87
C LEU A 297 -19.00 21.79 4.76
N VAL A 298 -17.81 21.78 4.17
CA VAL A 298 -16.53 21.84 4.89
C VAL A 298 -15.67 23.00 4.41
N ASP A 299 -15.08 23.73 5.36
CA ASP A 299 -13.88 24.55 5.15
C ASP A 299 -12.64 23.67 5.32
N LEU A 300 -12.09 23.19 4.20
CA LEU A 300 -10.97 22.26 4.19
C LEU A 300 -9.65 23.03 4.07
N TYR A 301 -8.73 22.77 5.00
CA TYR A 301 -7.35 23.19 4.92
C TYR A 301 -6.47 21.95 4.87
N LEU A 302 -5.69 21.81 3.80
CA LEU A 302 -4.81 20.65 3.56
C LEU A 302 -3.41 21.15 3.22
N PRO A 303 -2.35 20.72 3.92
CA PRO A 303 -0.99 21.08 3.55
C PRO A 303 -0.66 20.54 2.16
N LYS A 304 0.06 21.33 1.38
CA LYS A 304 0.82 20.84 0.24
C LYS A 304 2.04 20.10 0.77
N PHE A 305 2.22 18.84 0.39
CA PHE A 305 3.32 18.03 0.91
C PHE A 305 3.85 17.02 -0.10
N THR A 306 5.11 16.64 0.08
CA THR A 306 5.75 15.54 -0.63
C THR A 306 6.30 14.56 0.40
N MET A 307 6.13 13.27 0.15
CA MET A 307 6.75 12.20 0.93
C MET A 307 7.44 11.22 0.00
N GLU A 308 8.66 10.85 0.36
CA GLU A 308 9.44 9.83 -0.31
C GLU A 308 10.08 8.95 0.77
N GLU A 309 9.64 7.70 0.87
CA GLU A 309 10.11 6.78 1.90
C GLU A 309 10.67 5.52 1.26
N ARG A 310 11.78 5.02 1.82
CA ARG A 310 12.48 3.81 1.37
C ARG A 310 12.67 2.85 2.55
N TYR A 311 12.27 1.60 2.37
CA TYR A 311 12.42 0.54 3.36
C TYR A 311 13.15 -0.66 2.77
N ASP A 312 14.00 -1.27 3.60
CA ASP A 312 14.34 -2.69 3.49
C ASP A 312 13.44 -3.45 4.47
N LEU A 313 12.45 -4.15 3.93
CA LEU A 313 11.40 -4.81 4.71
C LEU A 313 11.81 -6.19 5.22
N SER A 314 13.02 -6.67 4.93
CA SER A 314 13.43 -8.03 5.29
C SER A 314 13.28 -8.31 6.77
N ASP A 315 13.81 -7.44 7.64
CA ASP A 315 13.78 -7.69 9.08
C ASP A 315 12.38 -7.44 9.67
N ASN A 316 11.62 -6.50 9.10
CA ASN A 316 10.21 -6.33 9.43
C ASN A 316 9.42 -7.60 9.14
N LEU A 317 9.51 -8.15 7.93
CA LEU A 317 8.78 -9.35 7.52
C LEU A 317 9.19 -10.59 8.33
N LYS A 318 10.50 -10.77 8.62
CA LYS A 318 10.95 -11.82 9.55
C LYS A 318 10.28 -11.68 10.91
N SER A 319 10.31 -10.48 11.50
CA SER A 319 9.72 -10.24 12.82
C SER A 319 8.18 -10.36 12.85
N MET A 320 7.53 -10.29 11.70
CA MET A 320 6.09 -10.53 11.54
C MET A 320 5.76 -12.03 11.42
N GLY A 321 6.76 -12.92 11.32
CA GLY A 321 6.58 -14.37 11.25
C GLY A 321 7.10 -15.03 9.97
N MET A 322 7.58 -14.25 8.99
CA MET A 322 8.10 -14.78 7.71
C MET A 322 9.60 -15.12 7.84
N HIS A 323 9.96 -16.13 8.64
CA HIS A 323 11.35 -16.45 8.94
C HIS A 323 12.00 -17.32 7.86
N SER A 324 11.33 -18.40 7.45
CA SER A 324 11.83 -19.44 6.57
C SER A 324 12.29 -18.87 5.23
N ALA A 325 11.50 -17.95 4.66
CA ALA A 325 11.79 -17.32 3.36
C ALA A 325 13.13 -16.57 3.29
N PHE A 326 13.70 -16.17 4.42
CA PHE A 326 14.96 -15.41 4.51
C PHE A 326 16.11 -16.22 5.13
N SER A 327 15.93 -17.54 5.26
CA SER A 327 16.88 -18.44 5.91
C SER A 327 17.28 -19.59 4.99
N SER A 328 18.22 -20.42 5.44
CA SER A 328 18.57 -21.67 4.74
C SER A 328 17.43 -22.68 4.67
N ASN A 329 16.34 -22.48 5.43
CA ASN A 329 15.14 -23.33 5.40
C ASN A 329 14.13 -22.89 4.32
N ALA A 330 14.47 -21.88 3.51
CA ALA A 330 13.61 -21.40 2.45
C ALA A 330 13.31 -22.50 1.43
N ASP A 331 12.03 -22.76 1.21
CA ASP A 331 11.57 -23.70 0.18
C ASP A 331 10.91 -22.92 -0.96
N PHE A 332 11.74 -22.56 -1.93
CA PHE A 332 11.32 -21.99 -3.22
C PHE A 332 11.48 -22.99 -4.36
N SER A 333 11.26 -24.29 -4.09
CA SER A 333 11.29 -25.36 -5.10
C SER A 333 10.26 -25.16 -6.22
N GLY A 334 9.20 -24.39 -5.99
CA GLY A 334 8.25 -23.97 -7.03
C GLY A 334 8.78 -22.87 -7.94
N MET A 335 9.90 -22.23 -7.61
CA MET A 335 10.55 -21.17 -8.38
C MET A 335 11.77 -21.66 -9.16
N ALA A 336 12.64 -22.44 -8.52
CA ALA A 336 13.91 -22.89 -9.06
C ALA A 336 14.19 -24.36 -8.69
N GLU A 337 14.93 -25.06 -9.56
CA GLU A 337 15.18 -26.52 -9.41
C GLU A 337 16.05 -26.86 -8.18
N ASN A 338 16.84 -25.91 -7.69
CA ASN A 338 17.73 -26.09 -6.54
C ASN A 338 17.18 -25.33 -5.33
N ASN A 339 16.95 -26.01 -4.20
CA ASN A 339 16.42 -25.47 -2.94
C ASN A 339 17.36 -24.50 -2.20
N ASN A 340 18.28 -23.86 -2.90
CA ASN A 340 19.25 -22.92 -2.33
C ASN A 340 18.89 -21.47 -2.59
N VAL A 341 17.69 -21.18 -3.11
CA VAL A 341 17.20 -19.81 -3.29
C VAL A 341 16.51 -19.38 -2.01
N LEU A 342 16.86 -18.20 -1.51
CA LEU A 342 16.17 -17.52 -0.41
C LEU A 342 16.02 -16.04 -0.73
N ILE A 343 15.09 -15.36 -0.07
CA ILE A 343 14.94 -13.91 -0.18
C ILE A 343 16.09 -13.24 0.58
N SER A 344 16.96 -12.54 -0.14
CA SER A 344 18.05 -11.77 0.47
C SER A 344 17.53 -10.43 0.98
N LYS A 345 16.80 -9.70 0.14
CA LYS A 345 16.31 -8.34 0.43
C LYS A 345 14.94 -8.06 -0.18
N VAL A 346 14.13 -7.26 0.51
CA VAL A 346 12.84 -6.75 0.03
C VAL A 346 12.87 -5.23 0.10
N PHE A 347 13.13 -4.58 -1.03
CA PHE A 347 13.17 -3.12 -1.08
C PHE A 347 11.84 -2.55 -1.52
N HIS A 348 11.29 -1.66 -0.69
CA HIS A 348 10.13 -0.85 -1.02
C HIS A 348 10.51 0.63 -1.07
N LYS A 349 10.11 1.33 -2.11
CA LYS A 349 10.20 2.79 -2.18
C LYS A 349 8.93 3.36 -2.77
N SER A 350 8.37 4.36 -2.11
CA SER A 350 7.15 5.02 -2.57
C SER A 350 7.30 6.53 -2.53
N PHE A 351 6.62 7.18 -3.47
CA PHE A 351 6.63 8.63 -3.62
C PHE A 351 5.20 9.14 -3.80
N VAL A 352 4.87 10.21 -3.07
CA VAL A 352 3.61 10.95 -3.20
C VAL A 352 3.88 12.44 -3.10
N ALA A 353 3.22 13.23 -3.95
CA ALA A 353 3.21 14.68 -3.87
C ALA A 353 1.77 15.16 -3.96
N VAL A 354 1.28 15.81 -2.92
CA VAL A 354 -0.08 16.36 -2.84
C VAL A 354 -0.02 17.86 -3.09
N ASP A 355 -0.79 18.32 -4.07
CA ASP A 355 -0.88 19.72 -4.50
C ASP A 355 -2.34 20.14 -4.79
N GLU A 356 -2.49 21.36 -5.30
CA GLU A 356 -3.79 21.98 -5.53
C GLU A 356 -4.62 21.25 -6.60
N LYS A 357 -3.96 20.57 -7.53
CA LYS A 357 -4.60 19.87 -8.65
C LYS A 357 -4.93 18.42 -8.30
N GLY A 358 -4.16 17.81 -7.41
CA GLY A 358 -4.28 16.39 -7.14
C GLY A 358 -3.10 15.82 -6.36
N THR A 359 -2.84 14.54 -6.64
CA THR A 359 -1.57 13.91 -6.38
C THR A 359 -0.73 13.94 -7.68
N GLU A 360 0.34 14.73 -7.64
CA GLU A 360 1.33 15.20 -8.63
C GLU A 360 0.85 15.65 -10.04
N ALA A 361 0.85 16.96 -10.32
CA ALA A 361 0.58 17.54 -11.63
C ALA A 361 1.56 18.67 -12.04
N ALA A 362 1.84 18.82 -13.34
CA ALA A 362 2.57 19.95 -13.94
C ALA A 362 1.79 20.50 -15.16
N ALA A 363 1.84 21.82 -15.34
CA ALA A 363 1.19 22.68 -16.36
C ALA A 363 -0.33 22.97 -16.23
N VAL A 364 -0.70 24.20 -16.60
CA VAL A 364 -1.78 25.05 -16.08
C VAL A 364 -2.95 25.15 -17.07
N THR A 365 -4.18 25.00 -16.57
CA THR A 365 -5.37 25.69 -17.08
C THR A 365 -6.41 25.72 -15.95
N ALA A 366 -6.78 26.91 -15.49
CA ALA A 366 -7.78 27.11 -14.46
C ALA A 366 -9.16 27.32 -15.11
N VAL A 367 -10.17 26.66 -14.57
CA VAL A 367 -11.59 26.96 -14.84
C VAL A 367 -12.20 27.33 -13.51
N THR A 368 -12.68 28.56 -13.38
CA THR A 368 -13.45 29.07 -12.25
C THR A 368 -14.91 28.62 -12.39
N VAL A 369 -15.46 28.03 -11.33
CA VAL A 369 -16.90 27.77 -11.20
C VAL A 369 -17.40 28.65 -10.06
N GLU A 370 -18.29 29.59 -10.37
CA GLU A 370 -19.02 30.38 -9.38
C GLU A 370 -20.19 29.57 -8.83
N LEU A 371 -20.33 29.51 -7.50
CA LEU A 371 -21.48 28.90 -6.84
C LEU A 371 -22.45 29.98 -6.37
N THR A 372 -23.72 29.82 -6.77
CA THR A 372 -24.88 30.56 -6.24
C THR A 372 -25.29 30.00 -4.88
N SER A 373 -25.79 30.89 -4.01
CA SER A 373 -26.07 30.72 -2.57
C SER A 373 -26.82 29.46 -2.14
N VAL A 374 -26.33 28.80 -1.08
CA VAL A 374 -27.05 27.81 -0.26
C VAL A 374 -27.18 28.34 1.16
N ALA A 375 -28.34 28.11 1.79
CA ALA A 375 -28.67 28.51 3.16
C ALA A 375 -27.58 28.11 4.17
N VAL A 376 -27.33 28.97 5.16
CA VAL A 376 -26.28 28.83 6.19
C VAL A 376 -26.61 27.65 7.12
N GLY A 377 -26.31 26.43 6.68
CA GLY A 377 -26.02 25.31 7.56
C GLY A 377 -24.65 25.47 8.19
N HIS A 378 -24.45 24.94 9.40
CA HIS A 378 -23.14 24.92 10.07
C HIS A 378 -22.04 24.42 9.11
N VAL A 379 -21.04 25.26 8.82
CA VAL A 379 -19.86 24.87 8.02
C VAL A 379 -18.87 24.17 8.95
N LEU A 380 -18.51 22.92 8.64
CA LEU A 380 -17.52 22.20 9.42
C LEU A 380 -16.11 22.68 9.04
N LYS A 381 -15.34 23.17 10.02
CA LYS A 381 -13.93 23.47 9.82
C LYS A 381 -13.10 22.18 9.92
N PHE A 382 -12.45 21.77 8.83
CA PHE A 382 -11.55 20.61 8.78
C PHE A 382 -10.14 21.10 8.46
N LYS A 383 -9.33 21.34 9.50
CA LYS A 383 -8.01 21.97 9.35
C LYS A 383 -6.89 20.98 9.65
N VAL A 384 -6.25 20.47 8.59
CA VAL A 384 -5.17 19.47 8.67
C VAL A 384 -3.84 20.17 9.01
N ASP A 385 -3.77 20.78 10.19
CA ASP A 385 -2.61 21.57 10.63
C ASP A 385 -1.74 20.88 11.69
N HIS A 386 -1.85 19.56 11.81
CA HIS A 386 -1.12 18.73 12.77
C HIS A 386 -1.07 17.28 12.27
N PRO A 387 -0.29 16.37 12.90
CA PRO A 387 -0.07 15.03 12.37
C PRO A 387 -1.37 14.28 12.07
N PHE A 388 -1.40 13.62 10.92
CA PHE A 388 -2.56 12.90 10.43
C PHE A 388 -2.17 11.59 9.75
N HIS A 389 -3.10 10.64 9.72
CA HIS A 389 -3.03 9.51 8.81
C HIS A 389 -3.74 9.84 7.52
N PHE A 390 -3.24 9.29 6.43
CA PHE A 390 -3.97 9.29 5.18
C PHE A 390 -3.78 7.96 4.45
N PHE A 391 -4.73 7.63 3.60
CA PHE A 391 -4.60 6.49 2.71
C PHE A 391 -5.32 6.75 1.40
N ILE A 392 -4.87 6.09 0.34
CA ILE A 392 -5.48 6.18 -0.99
C ILE A 392 -6.10 4.82 -1.29
N ARG A 393 -7.39 4.81 -1.61
CA ARG A 393 -8.17 3.58 -1.82
C ARG A 393 -8.71 3.52 -3.24
N HIS A 394 -8.70 2.32 -3.82
CA HIS A 394 -9.49 2.04 -5.01
C HIS A 394 -10.93 1.72 -4.62
N ASN A 395 -11.86 2.60 -4.96
CA ASN A 395 -13.20 2.61 -4.37
C ASN A 395 -14.02 1.37 -4.73
N LYS A 396 -13.86 0.84 -5.95
CA LYS A 396 -14.59 -0.35 -6.40
C LYS A 396 -14.18 -1.62 -5.66
N SER A 397 -12.88 -1.82 -5.42
CA SER A 397 -12.38 -3.02 -4.73
C SER A 397 -12.18 -2.82 -3.23
N LYS A 398 -12.26 -1.58 -2.74
CA LYS A 398 -11.90 -1.17 -1.38
C LYS A 398 -10.43 -1.43 -0.99
N SER A 399 -9.58 -1.80 -1.95
CA SER A 399 -8.17 -2.05 -1.69
C SER A 399 -7.41 -0.75 -1.38
N ILE A 400 -6.61 -0.78 -0.32
CA ILE A 400 -5.71 0.31 0.06
C ILE A 400 -4.48 0.25 -0.85
N LEU A 401 -4.29 1.30 -1.65
CA LEU A 401 -3.16 1.41 -2.57
C LEU A 401 -1.95 2.04 -1.88
N PHE A 402 -2.18 3.02 -1.01
CA PHE A 402 -1.16 3.72 -0.24
C PHE A 402 -1.65 3.98 1.16
N PHE A 403 -0.75 3.91 2.13
CA PHE A 403 -1.01 4.27 3.52
C PHE A 403 0.14 5.13 4.04
N GLY A 404 -0.20 6.16 4.80
CA GLY A 404 0.80 7.07 5.33
C GLY A 404 0.42 7.72 6.65
N ARG A 405 1.47 8.14 7.36
CA ARG A 405 1.42 9.07 8.48
C ARG A 405 2.27 10.27 8.12
N PHE A 406 1.68 11.46 8.17
CA PHE A 406 2.39 12.71 7.95
C PHE A 406 2.55 13.43 9.29
N CYS A 407 3.76 13.46 9.83
CA CYS A 407 4.10 14.12 11.09
C CYS A 407 4.84 15.44 10.88
N SER A 408 5.67 15.53 9.84
CA SER A 408 6.47 16.72 9.57
C SER A 408 6.62 16.97 8.07
N PRO A 409 6.41 18.21 7.60
CA PRO A 409 6.80 18.61 6.25
C PRO A 409 8.33 18.54 6.11
N LEU A 410 8.81 18.16 4.93
CA LEU A 410 10.22 18.21 4.56
C LEU A 410 10.80 19.62 4.80
N GLU A 411 12.08 19.70 5.16
CA GLU A 411 12.80 20.97 5.39
C GLU A 411 12.69 21.95 4.23
#